data_AF-A0A1Y1XK62-F1
#
_entry.id   AF-A0A1Y1XK62-F1
#
_cell.length_a   1.000
_cell.length_b   1.000
_cell.length_c   1.000
_cell.angle_alpha   90.00
_cell.angle_beta   90.00
_cell.angle_gamma   90.00
#
_symmetry.space_group_name_H-M   'P 1'
#
loop_
_entity.id
_entity.type
_entity.pdbx_description
1 polymer ?
#
loop_
_entity_poly.entity_id
_entity_poly.type
_entity_poly.pdbx_seq_one_letter_code
_entity_poly.pdbx_strand_id
1 'polypeptide(L)'
;MEINDEFVEKFWELFSNGVNKLSFESCCTTNGYSFSELFDSLYHVIDLKIIDCQLDIHDASRVLSLVSPYVIRTIDFSRNKFSSQDASFVSMVKQKITGRMCLDTPIKCEP
;
A
#
# COMPACT_ATOMS: atom_id res chain seq x y z
N MET A 1 9.85 -11.95 -7.78
CA MET A 1 10.07 -10.90 -8.80
C MET A 1 10.94 -9.83 -8.17
N GLU A 2 11.82 -9.21 -8.94
CA GLU A 2 12.74 -8.18 -8.45
C GLU A 2 12.23 -6.79 -8.84
N ILE A 3 12.23 -5.85 -7.89
CA ILE A 3 11.91 -4.44 -8.11
C ILE A 3 13.23 -3.68 -8.15
N ASN A 4 13.58 -3.24 -9.35
CA ASN A 4 14.79 -2.48 -9.69
C ASN A 4 14.42 -1.30 -10.61
N ASP A 5 15.41 -0.53 -11.04
CA ASP A 5 15.26 0.67 -11.89
C ASP A 5 14.42 0.37 -13.15
N GLU A 6 14.75 -0.70 -13.87
CA GLU A 6 14.05 -1.08 -15.11
C GLU A 6 12.58 -1.41 -14.85
N PHE A 7 12.30 -2.11 -13.75
CA PHE A 7 10.93 -2.39 -13.34
C PHE A 7 10.17 -1.11 -13.00
N VAL A 8 10.78 -0.20 -12.24
CA VAL A 8 10.16 1.08 -11.86
C VAL A 8 9.87 1.91 -13.11
N GLU A 9 10.82 2.09 -14.01
CA GLU A 9 10.61 2.84 -15.26
C GLU A 9 9.44 2.26 -16.09
N LYS A 10 9.41 0.93 -16.25
CA LYS A 10 8.34 0.25 -16.99
C LYS A 10 6.99 0.30 -16.28
N PHE A 11 6.99 0.22 -14.96
CA PHE A 11 5.78 0.36 -14.17
C PHE A 11 5.13 1.72 -14.41
N TRP A 12 5.94 2.78 -14.40
CA TRP A 12 5.45 4.13 -14.60
C TRP A 12 4.99 4.41 -16.02
N GLU A 13 5.68 3.88 -17.03
CA GLU A 13 5.26 3.96 -18.43
C GLU A 13 3.83 3.42 -18.62
N LEU A 14 3.48 2.35 -17.92
CA LEU A 14 2.20 1.66 -18.07
C LEU A 14 1.12 2.13 -17.09
N PHE A 15 1.51 2.56 -15.89
CA PHE A 15 0.60 2.71 -14.74
C PHE A 15 0.68 4.07 -14.04
N SER A 16 1.37 5.06 -14.60
CA SER A 16 1.48 6.42 -14.01
C SER A 16 0.16 7.08 -13.62
N ASN A 17 -0.95 6.77 -14.30
CA ASN A 17 -2.28 7.31 -14.00
C ASN A 17 -3.01 6.62 -12.83
N GLY A 18 -2.39 5.62 -12.19
CA GLY A 18 -3.01 4.82 -11.15
C GLY A 18 -3.53 3.48 -11.65
N VAL A 19 -3.79 2.57 -10.71
CA VAL A 19 -4.33 1.24 -10.97
C VAL A 19 -5.35 0.88 -9.91
N ASN A 20 -6.44 0.21 -10.28
CA ASN A 20 -7.43 -0.18 -9.29
C ASN A 20 -6.86 -1.19 -8.28
N LYS A 21 -6.10 -2.17 -8.76
CA LYS A 21 -5.53 -3.24 -7.92
C LYS A 21 -4.05 -3.38 -8.20
N LEU A 22 -3.25 -3.31 -7.14
CA LEU A 22 -1.82 -3.49 -7.19
C LEU A 22 -1.41 -4.56 -6.16
N SER A 23 -0.75 -5.61 -6.63
CA SER A 23 -0.38 -6.75 -5.78
C SER A 23 1.04 -7.20 -6.08
N PHE A 24 1.87 -7.19 -5.03
CA PHE A 24 3.20 -7.76 -5.03
C PHE A 24 3.26 -8.86 -3.98
N GLU A 25 3.63 -10.07 -4.39
CA GLU A 25 3.75 -11.22 -3.50
C GLU A 25 5.13 -11.86 -3.67
N SER A 26 5.82 -12.08 -2.55
CA SER A 26 7.17 -12.67 -2.52
C SER A 26 8.14 -11.99 -3.49
N CYS A 27 8.08 -10.65 -3.52
CA CYS A 27 8.96 -9.81 -4.32
C CYS A 27 10.13 -9.30 -3.48
N CYS A 28 11.26 -9.00 -4.11
CA CYS A 28 12.41 -8.41 -3.43
C CYS A 28 12.80 -7.10 -4.10
N THR A 29 13.28 -6.14 -3.30
CA THR A 29 13.97 -4.96 -3.82
C THR A 29 15.48 -5.20 -3.80
N THR A 30 16.20 -4.60 -4.74
CA THR A 30 17.66 -4.67 -4.83
C THR A 30 18.26 -3.29 -4.98
N ASN A 31 19.57 -3.16 -4.84
CA ASN A 31 20.32 -1.93 -5.13
C ASN A 31 19.86 -0.67 -4.36
N GLY A 32 19.27 -0.84 -3.18
CA GLY A 32 18.77 0.27 -2.36
C GLY A 32 17.38 0.78 -2.74
N TYR A 33 16.69 0.11 -3.67
CA TYR A 33 15.32 0.44 -4.04
C TYR A 33 14.32 0.10 -2.94
N SER A 34 13.22 0.85 -2.94
CA SER A 34 12.12 0.71 -2.00
C SER A 34 10.78 0.63 -2.74
N PHE A 35 9.77 0.02 -2.13
CA PHE A 35 8.43 -0.02 -2.71
C PHE A 35 7.83 1.38 -2.88
N SER A 36 8.22 2.33 -2.04
CA SER A 36 7.76 3.71 -2.14
C SER A 36 8.10 4.39 -3.47
N GLU A 37 9.14 3.94 -4.17
CA GLU A 37 9.55 4.51 -5.47
C GLU A 37 8.61 4.14 -6.63
N LEU A 38 7.71 3.16 -6.41
CA LEU A 38 6.64 2.87 -7.35
C LEU A 38 5.50 3.90 -7.30
N PHE A 39 5.46 4.73 -6.26
CA PHE A 39 4.38 5.67 -6.03
C PHE A 39 4.92 7.09 -6.12
N ASP A 40 4.60 7.79 -7.21
CA ASP A 40 4.86 9.22 -7.29
C ASP A 40 3.60 10.03 -7.13
N SER A 41 3.75 11.11 -6.38
CA SER A 41 2.66 11.97 -5.94
C SER A 41 1.54 11.19 -5.22
N LEU A 42 0.31 11.70 -5.26
CA LEU A 42 -0.90 11.07 -4.69
C LEU A 42 -1.41 9.95 -5.63
N TYR A 43 -0.71 8.82 -5.65
CA TYR A 43 -1.02 7.70 -6.53
C TYR A 43 -2.41 7.09 -6.25
N HIS A 44 -3.20 6.89 -7.31
CA HIS A 44 -4.56 6.36 -7.20
C HIS A 44 -4.56 4.83 -7.25
N VAL A 45 -4.83 4.20 -6.10
CA VAL A 45 -5.03 2.75 -5.99
C VAL A 45 -6.15 2.42 -5.02
N ILE A 46 -7.00 1.44 -5.37
CA ILE A 46 -8.15 1.02 -4.56
C ILE A 46 -7.76 -0.15 -3.65
N ASP A 47 -7.07 -1.15 -4.20
CA ASP A 47 -6.57 -2.32 -3.46
C ASP A 47 -5.05 -2.41 -3.59
N LEU A 48 -4.33 -2.25 -2.48
CA LEU A 48 -2.88 -2.37 -2.43
C LEU A 48 -2.47 -3.58 -1.58
N LYS A 49 -1.67 -4.47 -2.15
CA LYS A 49 -1.09 -5.62 -1.46
C LYS A 49 0.41 -5.67 -1.70
N ILE A 50 1.18 -5.75 -0.63
CA ILE A 50 2.62 -5.97 -0.64
C ILE A 50 2.88 -7.04 0.41
N ILE A 51 2.96 -8.31 0.01
CA ILE A 51 2.95 -9.45 0.93
C ILE A 51 4.26 -10.22 0.80
N ASP A 52 4.90 -10.49 1.94
CA ASP A 52 6.16 -11.26 1.97
C ASP A 52 7.27 -10.61 1.11
N CYS A 53 7.30 -9.29 1.06
CA CYS A 53 8.21 -8.52 0.21
C CYS A 53 9.37 -7.88 0.95
N GLN A 54 9.61 -8.30 2.20
CA GLN A 54 10.63 -7.72 3.06
C GLN A 54 10.44 -6.21 3.36
N LEU A 55 9.22 -5.68 3.20
CA LEU A 55 8.85 -4.28 3.46
C LEU A 55 9.10 -3.92 4.94
N ASP A 56 9.75 -2.79 5.19
CA ASP A 56 9.94 -2.28 6.55
C ASP A 56 8.93 -1.16 6.89
N ILE A 57 8.93 -0.68 8.14
CA ILE A 57 7.99 0.35 8.59
C ILE A 57 8.22 1.71 7.92
N HIS A 58 9.47 2.05 7.58
CA HIS A 58 9.79 3.33 6.97
C HIS A 58 9.24 3.37 5.55
N ASP A 59 9.49 2.32 4.78
CA ASP A 59 8.99 2.16 3.41
C ASP A 59 7.46 2.04 3.40
N ALA A 60 6.87 1.22 4.28
CA ALA A 60 5.41 1.11 4.41
C ALA A 60 4.74 2.45 4.74
N SER A 61 5.31 3.24 5.66
CA SER A 61 4.81 4.57 6.02
C SER A 61 4.92 5.54 4.84
N ARG A 62 6.03 5.47 4.08
CA ARG A 62 6.25 6.26 2.88
C ARG A 62 5.23 5.93 1.79
N VAL A 63 5.01 4.65 1.49
CA VAL A 63 3.96 4.18 0.56
C VAL A 63 2.59 4.74 0.96
N LEU A 64 2.22 4.66 2.25
CA LEU A 64 0.94 5.17 2.72
C LEU A 64 0.79 6.69 2.64
N SER A 65 1.90 7.43 2.62
CA SER A 65 1.90 8.88 2.43
C SER A 65 1.74 9.29 0.96
N LEU A 66 2.06 8.38 0.04
CA LEU A 66 2.03 8.59 -1.42
C LEU A 66 0.75 8.00 -2.04
N VAL A 67 0.09 7.06 -1.39
CA VAL A 67 -1.21 6.55 -1.85
C VAL A 67 -2.32 7.54 -1.50
N SER A 68 -3.17 7.84 -2.48
CA SER A 68 -4.33 8.72 -2.30
C SER A 68 -5.25 8.18 -1.21
N PRO A 69 -5.39 8.90 -0.08
CA PRO A 69 -6.20 8.43 1.01
C PRO A 69 -7.65 8.33 0.54
N TYR A 70 -8.14 9.17 -0.37
CA TYR A 70 -9.55 9.20 -0.77
C TYR A 70 -10.01 7.96 -1.54
N VAL A 71 -9.09 7.28 -2.25
CA VAL A 71 -9.44 6.19 -3.17
C VAL A 71 -9.15 4.81 -2.57
N ILE A 72 -8.12 4.69 -1.74
CA ILE A 72 -7.71 3.41 -1.15
C ILE A 72 -8.80 2.82 -0.24
N ARG A 73 -9.10 1.54 -0.45
CA ARG A 73 -10.07 0.75 0.31
C ARG A 73 -9.41 -0.38 1.08
N THR A 74 -8.46 -1.07 0.46
CA THR A 74 -7.81 -2.24 1.06
C THR A 74 -6.30 -2.11 1.05
N ILE A 75 -5.65 -2.38 2.18
CA ILE A 75 -4.19 -2.47 2.30
C ILE A 75 -3.83 -3.79 2.97
N ASP A 76 -2.95 -4.57 2.35
CA ASP A 76 -2.40 -5.80 2.93
C ASP A 76 -0.88 -5.76 2.88
N PHE A 77 -0.26 -5.56 4.05
CA PHE A 77 1.19 -5.62 4.23
C PHE A 77 1.61 -6.85 5.06
N SER A 78 0.85 -7.94 5.02
CA SER A 78 1.15 -9.14 5.81
C SER A 78 2.49 -9.79 5.43
N ARG A 79 3.07 -10.53 6.39
CA ARG A 79 4.32 -11.30 6.24
C ARG A 79 5.56 -10.47 5.85
N ASN A 80 5.54 -9.16 6.10
CA ASN A 80 6.71 -8.30 5.95
C ASN A 80 7.53 -8.19 7.25
N LYS A 81 8.60 -7.38 7.24
CA LYS A 81 9.56 -7.22 8.34
C LYS A 81 9.05 -6.34 9.50
N PHE A 82 7.74 -6.39 9.79
CA PHE A 82 7.21 -5.66 10.94
C PHE A 82 7.54 -6.41 12.23
N SER A 83 8.15 -5.69 13.17
CA SER A 83 8.48 -6.18 14.50
C SER A 83 7.29 -6.05 15.45
N SER A 84 7.38 -6.65 16.63
CA SER A 84 6.39 -6.47 17.70
C SER A 84 6.30 -5.02 18.20
N GLN A 85 7.37 -4.23 18.03
CA GLN A 85 7.39 -2.81 18.38
C GLN A 85 6.54 -1.98 17.40
N ASP A 86 6.29 -2.51 16.19
CA ASP A 86 5.49 -1.87 15.14
C ASP A 86 3.99 -2.18 15.25
N ALA A 87 3.56 -2.80 16.35
CA ALA A 87 2.17 -3.22 16.54
C ALA A 87 1.17 -2.06 16.44
N SER A 88 1.56 -0.86 16.88
CA SER A 88 0.74 0.35 16.76
C SER A 88 0.53 0.76 15.30
N PHE A 89 1.58 0.69 14.46
CA PHE A 89 1.50 0.94 13.03
C PHE A 89 0.61 -0.10 12.34
N VAL A 90 0.83 -1.38 12.60
CA VAL A 90 0.02 -2.46 12.02
C VAL A 90 -1.45 -2.31 12.40
N SER A 91 -1.73 -1.92 13.66
CA SER A 91 -3.09 -1.62 14.12
C SER A 91 -3.69 -0.41 13.38
N MET A 92 -2.93 0.68 13.22
CA MET A 92 -3.36 1.86 12.47
C MET A 92 -3.69 1.52 11.01
N VAL A 93 -2.87 0.72 10.33
CA VAL A 93 -3.12 0.29 8.94
C VAL A 93 -4.44 -0.49 8.87
N LYS A 94 -4.65 -1.44 9.79
CA LYS A 94 -5.92 -2.18 9.89
C LYS A 94 -7.11 -1.25 10.16
N GLN A 95 -6.97 -0.27 11.06
CA GLN A 95 -8.02 0.69 11.39
C GLN A 95 -8.36 1.64 10.23
N LYS A 96 -7.38 2.10 9.44
CA LYS A 96 -7.62 2.93 8.26
C LYS A 96 -8.51 2.24 7.22
N ILE A 97 -8.38 0.92 7.10
CA ILE A 97 -9.21 0.07 6.23
C ILE A 97 -10.61 -0.08 6.84
N THR A 98 -10.70 -0.43 8.12
CA THR A 98 -12.00 -0.69 8.79
C THR A 98 -12.84 0.57 8.99
N GLY A 99 -12.23 1.70 9.35
CA GLY A 99 -12.92 2.98 9.56
C GLY A 99 -13.61 3.51 8.30
N ARG A 100 -13.20 3.07 7.11
CA ARG A 100 -13.85 3.40 5.85
C ARG A 100 -14.97 2.43 5.48
N MET A 101 -14.83 1.14 5.80
CA MET A 101 -15.95 0.19 5.65
C MET A 101 -17.17 0.61 6.49
N CYS A 102 -16.97 1.26 7.64
CA CYS A 102 -18.06 1.78 8.47
C CYS A 102 -18.71 3.06 7.91
N LEU A 103 -18.05 3.82 7.04
CA LEU A 103 -18.61 5.01 6.40
C LEU A 103 -19.43 4.67 5.14
N ASP A 104 -19.17 3.52 4.53
CA ASP A 104 -19.93 3.02 3.37
C ASP A 104 -21.20 2.22 3.78
N THR A 105 -21.43 1.98 5.07
CA THR A 105 -22.73 1.49 5.56
C THR A 105 -23.74 2.64 5.52
N PRO A 106 -24.86 2.53 4.79
CA PRO A 106 -25.90 3.54 4.83
C PRO A 106 -26.39 3.65 6.27
N ILE A 107 -26.27 4.85 6.84
CA ILE A 107 -26.97 5.21 8.07
C ILE A 107 -28.44 4.93 7.79
N LYS A 108 -28.98 3.85 8.37
CA LYS A 108 -30.42 3.66 8.42
C LYS A 108 -30.96 4.82 9.26
N CYS A 109 -31.47 5.85 8.61
CA CYS A 109 -32.43 6.74 9.22
C CYS A 109 -33.68 5.88 9.47
N GLU A 110 -33.79 5.35 10.68
CA GLU A 110 -35.08 4.84 11.15
C GLU A 110 -35.96 6.04 11.54
N PRO A 111 -37.26 6.00 11.20
CA PRO A 111 -38.20 7.11 11.37
C PRO A 111 -38.53 7.46 12.83
#